data_AF-A0A3E5GAS6-F1
#
_entry.id   AF-A0A3E5GAS6-F1
#
_cell.length_a   1.000
_cell.length_b   1.000
_cell.length_c   1.000
_cell.angle_alpha   90.00
_cell.angle_beta   90.00
_cell.angle_gamma   90.00
#
_symmetry.space_group_name_H-M   'P 1'
#
loop_
_entity.id
_entity.type
_entity.pdbx_description
1 polymer ?
#
loop_
_entity_poly.entity_id
_entity_poly.type
_entity_poly.pdbx_seq_one_letter_code
_entity_poly.pdbx_strand_id
1 'polypeptide(L)'
;MKTALVIMAAGMGSRFGGGIKQLEPVGPNGEIIMDYSIHDAIEAGFNKVVFIIRKDIKDAFHDAIGKRIEGICNELNIEFAYAYQELDDLPKGIEKPAKRSKPWGTGQAVLVCKDIIKEPFVVINADDYYGKEAFVKIHEFLVENYTPEKSKELCMAGFILGNTLSDNGTVTRGICAVDENDYLTDVVETYEIKKTSDGAESQGNRIDVNAHVSMNMWGLTPEFVGLLEEGFVEFFENIKGDEAKELKGEYLLPIYIDELLKKGTVSVRLLETQDKWFGVTYKEDKPVVVESFAKLIADGVYQKDLFADLKA
;
A
#
# COMPACT_ATOMS: atom_id res chain seq x y z
N MET A 1 0.75 14.71 -17.14
CA MET A 1 1.89 14.33 -16.27
C MET A 1 1.87 12.81 -16.18
N LYS A 2 3.01 12.13 -16.06
CA LYS A 2 3.02 10.68 -15.79
C LYS A 2 2.83 10.43 -14.31
N THR A 3 2.20 9.31 -13.96
CA THR A 3 1.93 8.89 -12.58
C THR A 3 1.98 7.37 -12.51
N ALA A 4 2.52 6.83 -11.41
CA ALA A 4 2.68 5.38 -11.26
C ALA A 4 1.89 4.80 -10.08
N LEU A 5 1.41 3.58 -10.26
CA LEU A 5 0.92 2.70 -9.21
C LEU A 5 2.05 1.76 -8.79
N VAL A 6 2.38 1.75 -7.51
CA VAL A 6 3.39 0.87 -6.91
C VAL A 6 2.71 -0.07 -5.93
N ILE A 7 2.80 -1.38 -6.17
CA ILE A 7 2.12 -2.41 -5.38
C ILE A 7 3.14 -3.23 -4.60
N MET A 8 3.04 -3.21 -3.27
CA MET A 8 3.92 -3.96 -2.37
C MET A 8 3.48 -5.42 -2.24
N ALA A 9 4.05 -6.26 -3.11
CA ALA A 9 3.72 -7.68 -3.27
C ALA A 9 4.80 -8.63 -2.70
N ALA A 10 5.92 -8.10 -2.18
CA ALA A 10 7.04 -8.89 -1.66
C ALA A 10 6.69 -9.73 -0.42
N GLY A 11 5.56 -9.46 0.25
CA GLY A 11 5.06 -10.22 1.40
C GLY A 11 4.31 -11.51 1.03
N MET A 12 3.91 -11.73 -0.23
CA MET A 12 2.97 -12.78 -0.66
C MET A 12 3.51 -14.23 -0.67
N GLY A 13 4.39 -14.57 0.28
CA GLY A 13 4.86 -15.95 0.48
C GLY A 13 5.23 -16.31 1.92
N SER A 14 5.38 -15.33 2.83
CA SER A 14 5.84 -15.56 4.20
C SER A 14 4.71 -15.75 5.22
N ARG A 15 3.57 -15.06 5.03
CA ARG A 15 2.47 -15.07 6.00
C ARG A 15 1.71 -16.40 6.07
N PHE A 16 1.84 -17.30 5.07
CA PHE A 16 0.98 -18.48 4.97
C PHE A 16 1.57 -19.73 4.27
N GLY A 17 2.89 -19.96 4.38
CA GLY A 17 3.45 -21.30 4.11
C GLY A 17 4.12 -21.55 2.75
N GLY A 18 4.88 -20.58 2.22
CA GLY A 18 6.01 -20.88 1.33
C GLY A 18 5.73 -20.89 -0.19
N GLY A 19 4.68 -20.24 -0.66
CA GLY A 19 4.47 -20.01 -2.10
C GLY A 19 3.33 -19.03 -2.38
N ILE A 20 3.11 -18.68 -3.64
CA ILE A 20 2.07 -17.76 -4.15
C ILE A 20 0.66 -18.40 -4.09
N LYS A 21 0.46 -19.41 -3.23
CA LYS A 21 -0.78 -20.20 -3.12
C LYS A 21 -2.00 -19.39 -2.60
N GLN A 22 -1.92 -18.06 -2.61
CA GLN A 22 -2.87 -17.15 -1.95
C GLN A 22 -3.36 -15.99 -2.80
N LEU A 23 -3.07 -15.98 -4.10
CA LEU A 23 -3.82 -15.15 -5.05
C LEU A 23 -5.20 -15.79 -5.23
N GLU A 24 -6.02 -15.71 -4.18
CA GLU A 24 -7.34 -16.32 -4.17
C GLU A 24 -8.30 -15.49 -5.02
N PRO A 25 -8.99 -16.12 -5.99
CA PRO A 25 -9.99 -15.42 -6.77
C PRO A 25 -11.12 -14.88 -5.90
N VAL A 26 -11.50 -13.65 -6.18
CA VAL A 26 -12.64 -12.93 -5.59
C VAL A 26 -13.65 -12.50 -6.66
N GLY A 27 -13.22 -12.36 -7.91
CA GLY A 27 -14.05 -12.01 -9.05
C GLY A 27 -14.55 -13.22 -9.88
N PRO A 28 -15.53 -12.99 -10.76
CA PRO A 28 -16.20 -14.05 -11.52
C PRO A 28 -15.33 -14.74 -12.58
N ASN A 29 -14.26 -14.11 -13.08
CA ASN A 29 -13.35 -14.70 -14.08
C ASN A 29 -11.96 -15.01 -13.51
N GLY A 30 -11.84 -15.13 -12.19
CA GLY A 30 -10.56 -15.43 -11.54
C GLY A 30 -9.78 -14.19 -11.12
N GLU A 31 -10.40 -13.01 -11.14
CA GLU A 31 -9.80 -11.77 -10.63
C GLU A 31 -9.51 -11.90 -9.14
N ILE A 32 -8.39 -11.36 -8.72
CA ILE A 32 -7.98 -11.20 -7.33
C ILE A 32 -8.12 -9.73 -6.93
N ILE A 33 -8.02 -9.43 -5.62
CA ILE A 33 -8.14 -8.06 -5.10
C ILE A 33 -7.25 -7.07 -5.86
N MET A 34 -6.02 -7.47 -6.17
CA MET A 34 -5.05 -6.65 -6.89
C MET A 34 -5.50 -6.25 -8.30
N ASP A 35 -6.27 -7.10 -9.00
CA ASP A 35 -6.77 -6.74 -10.34
C ASP A 35 -7.69 -5.52 -10.25
N TYR A 36 -8.51 -5.41 -9.20
CA TYR A 36 -9.40 -4.27 -8.97
C TYR A 36 -8.62 -2.99 -8.65
N SER A 37 -7.58 -3.08 -7.80
CA SER A 37 -6.71 -1.94 -7.52
C SER A 37 -5.99 -1.43 -8.78
N ILE A 38 -5.59 -2.33 -9.68
CA ILE A 38 -4.97 -1.97 -10.95
C ILE A 38 -6.00 -1.32 -11.88
N HIS A 39 -7.20 -1.92 -12.00
CA HIS A 39 -8.30 -1.34 -12.75
C HIS A 39 -8.58 0.10 -12.29
N ASP A 40 -8.80 0.32 -10.99
CA ASP A 40 -9.17 1.61 -10.44
C ASP A 40 -8.09 2.67 -10.62
N ALA A 41 -6.83 2.27 -10.48
CA ALA A 41 -5.71 3.16 -10.77
C ALA A 41 -5.64 3.55 -12.25
N ILE A 42 -5.82 2.59 -13.17
CA ILE A 42 -5.81 2.88 -14.60
C ILE A 42 -6.99 3.79 -14.96
N GLU A 43 -8.18 3.50 -14.45
CA GLU A 43 -9.38 4.32 -14.65
C GLU A 43 -9.18 5.75 -14.12
N ALA A 44 -8.51 5.90 -12.96
CA ALA A 44 -8.17 7.21 -12.40
C ALA A 44 -7.13 7.98 -13.24
N GLY A 45 -6.32 7.30 -14.07
CA GLY A 45 -5.36 7.91 -14.99
C GLY A 45 -3.89 7.55 -14.74
N PHE A 46 -3.60 6.65 -13.80
CA PHE A 46 -2.23 6.13 -13.61
C PHE A 46 -1.77 5.39 -14.87
N ASN A 47 -0.54 5.69 -15.30
CA ASN A 47 0.00 5.26 -16.61
C ASN A 47 1.29 4.43 -16.48
N LYS A 48 1.55 3.93 -15.27
CA LYS A 48 2.59 2.95 -14.99
C LYS A 48 2.20 2.06 -13.81
N VAL A 49 2.47 0.77 -13.91
CA VAL A 49 2.26 -0.21 -12.83
C VAL A 49 3.59 -0.86 -12.48
N VAL A 50 3.94 -0.84 -11.20
CA VAL A 50 5.18 -1.45 -10.68
C VAL A 50 4.85 -2.42 -9.56
N PHE A 51 5.23 -3.68 -9.73
CA PHE A 51 5.16 -4.68 -8.68
C PHE A 51 6.48 -4.77 -7.93
N ILE A 52 6.45 -4.54 -6.61
CA ILE A 52 7.58 -4.88 -5.73
C ILE A 52 7.39 -6.32 -5.28
N ILE A 53 8.25 -7.22 -5.74
CA ILE A 53 8.24 -8.64 -5.37
C ILE A 53 9.60 -9.08 -4.86
N ARG A 54 9.75 -10.35 -4.51
CA ARG A 54 11.06 -10.96 -4.27
C ARG A 54 11.47 -11.81 -5.48
N LYS A 55 12.78 -11.97 -5.71
CA LYS A 55 13.29 -12.75 -6.86
C LYS A 55 12.93 -14.22 -6.77
N ASP A 56 12.87 -14.80 -5.58
CA ASP A 56 12.53 -16.21 -5.34
C ASP A 56 11.11 -16.58 -5.79
N ILE A 57 10.19 -15.61 -5.84
CA ILE A 57 8.80 -15.81 -6.26
C ILE A 57 8.51 -15.26 -7.67
N LYS A 58 9.50 -14.71 -8.37
CA LYS A 58 9.30 -13.99 -9.64
C LYS A 58 8.51 -14.80 -10.66
N ASP A 59 8.97 -16.01 -10.99
CA ASP A 59 8.41 -16.79 -12.09
C ASP A 59 6.96 -17.21 -11.76
N ALA A 60 6.74 -17.70 -10.55
CA ALA A 60 5.39 -18.05 -10.11
C ALA A 60 4.47 -16.82 -10.06
N PHE A 61 4.98 -15.63 -9.73
CA PHE A 61 4.18 -14.40 -9.66
C PHE A 61 3.82 -13.92 -11.06
N HIS A 62 4.79 -13.99 -11.97
CA HIS A 62 4.60 -13.67 -13.37
C HIS A 62 3.57 -14.60 -14.01
N ASP A 63 3.65 -15.90 -13.78
CA ASP A 63 2.70 -16.87 -14.32
C ASP A 63 1.27 -16.69 -13.77
N ALA A 64 1.14 -16.33 -12.48
CA ALA A 64 -0.16 -16.24 -11.82
C ALA A 64 -0.93 -14.94 -12.12
N ILE A 65 -0.24 -13.80 -12.20
CA ILE A 65 -0.87 -12.49 -12.43
C ILE A 65 -0.06 -11.61 -13.38
N GLY A 66 1.26 -11.60 -13.23
CA GLY A 66 2.12 -10.63 -13.90
C GLY A 66 1.98 -10.61 -15.42
N LYS A 67 1.97 -11.79 -16.05
CA LYS A 67 1.81 -11.94 -17.50
C LYS A 67 0.49 -11.38 -18.01
N ARG A 68 -0.61 -11.57 -17.26
CA ARG A 68 -1.94 -11.06 -17.63
C ARG A 68 -1.97 -9.53 -17.53
N ILE A 69 -1.50 -8.98 -16.40
CA ILE A 69 -1.48 -7.53 -16.16
C ILE A 69 -0.54 -6.82 -17.14
N GLU A 70 0.63 -7.39 -17.43
CA GLU A 70 1.54 -6.84 -18.44
C GLU A 70 0.86 -6.80 -19.82
N GLY A 71 0.10 -7.83 -20.20
CA GLY A 71 -0.70 -7.84 -21.42
C GLY A 71 -1.72 -6.69 -21.47
N ILE A 72 -2.50 -6.51 -20.41
CA ILE A 72 -3.48 -5.42 -20.28
C ILE A 72 -2.80 -4.06 -20.35
N CYS A 73 -1.69 -3.87 -19.62
CA CYS A 73 -0.94 -2.63 -19.63
C CYS A 73 -0.43 -2.31 -21.04
N ASN A 74 0.11 -3.30 -21.76
CA ASN A 74 0.57 -3.12 -23.13
C ASN A 74 -0.56 -2.72 -24.09
N GLU A 75 -1.74 -3.33 -23.97
CA GLU A 75 -2.92 -2.98 -24.78
C GLU A 75 -3.41 -1.55 -24.53
N LEU A 76 -3.28 -1.06 -23.28
CA LEU A 76 -3.65 0.28 -22.86
C LEU A 76 -2.52 1.31 -22.95
N ASN A 77 -1.35 0.93 -23.48
CA ASN A 77 -0.15 1.77 -23.56
C ASN A 77 0.32 2.33 -22.19
N ILE A 78 0.27 1.47 -21.17
CA ILE A 78 0.67 1.72 -19.79
C ILE A 78 2.00 1.02 -19.53
N GLU A 79 2.93 1.72 -18.87
CA GLU A 79 4.22 1.13 -18.53
C GLU A 79 4.09 0.06 -17.45
N PHE A 80 4.89 -1.00 -17.54
CA PHE A 80 4.87 -2.10 -16.58
C PHE A 80 6.29 -2.45 -16.13
N ALA A 81 6.50 -2.67 -14.82
CA ALA A 81 7.80 -3.06 -14.30
C ALA A 81 7.74 -3.94 -13.04
N TYR A 82 8.82 -4.66 -12.80
CA TYR A 82 9.10 -5.32 -11.53
C TYR A 82 10.23 -4.62 -10.79
N ALA A 83 10.05 -4.42 -9.50
CA ALA A 83 11.10 -4.09 -8.54
C ALA A 83 11.32 -5.29 -7.59
N TYR A 84 12.55 -5.45 -7.08
CA TYR A 84 12.92 -6.63 -6.29
C TYR A 84 13.39 -6.24 -4.89
N GLN A 85 12.60 -6.57 -3.88
CA GLN A 85 12.99 -6.42 -2.49
C GLN A 85 13.84 -7.61 -2.04
N GLU A 86 15.14 -7.40 -1.86
CA GLU A 86 16.09 -8.42 -1.43
C GLU A 86 16.74 -8.04 -0.09
N LEU A 87 17.08 -9.05 0.73
CA LEU A 87 17.71 -8.80 2.03
C LEU A 87 19.13 -8.25 1.93
N ASP A 88 19.78 -8.49 0.79
CA ASP A 88 21.15 -8.08 0.50
C ASP A 88 21.22 -6.74 -0.25
N ASP A 89 20.07 -6.12 -0.57
CA ASP A 89 20.01 -4.78 -1.15
C ASP A 89 20.11 -3.72 -0.04
N LEU A 90 21.35 -3.41 0.31
CA LEU A 90 21.74 -2.66 1.50
C LEU A 90 22.62 -1.45 1.15
N PRO A 91 22.63 -0.40 2.00
CA PRO A 91 23.55 0.71 1.82
C PRO A 91 25.01 0.27 1.79
N LYS A 92 25.83 1.01 1.06
CA LYS A 92 27.25 0.68 0.88
C LYS A 92 27.96 0.55 2.24
N GLY A 93 28.59 -0.60 2.47
CA GLY A 93 29.36 -0.88 3.68
C GLY A 93 28.55 -1.51 4.82
N ILE A 94 27.25 -1.74 4.63
CA ILE A 94 26.42 -2.54 5.53
C ILE A 94 26.38 -3.98 5.03
N GLU A 95 26.62 -4.93 5.94
CA GLU A 95 26.48 -6.36 5.67
C GLU A 95 25.21 -6.91 6.31
N LYS A 96 24.51 -7.78 5.57
CA LYS A 96 23.33 -8.48 6.10
C LYS A 96 23.75 -9.40 7.25
N PRO A 97 23.08 -9.34 8.43
CA PRO A 97 23.30 -10.33 9.48
C PRO A 97 23.01 -11.75 8.98
N ALA A 98 23.93 -12.70 9.18
CA ALA A 98 23.85 -14.04 8.59
C ALA A 98 22.56 -14.81 8.94
N LYS A 99 21.97 -14.54 10.11
CA LYS A 99 20.74 -15.20 10.59
C LYS A 99 19.46 -14.44 10.23
N ARG A 100 19.56 -13.29 9.56
CA ARG A 100 18.37 -12.52 9.20
C ARG A 100 17.65 -13.19 8.04
N SER A 101 16.39 -13.51 8.28
CA SER A 101 15.44 -13.99 7.26
C SER A 101 14.23 -13.07 7.08
N LYS A 102 14.03 -12.13 8.01
CA LYS A 102 12.90 -11.18 7.98
C LYS A 102 13.21 -10.04 6.99
N PRO A 103 12.29 -9.70 6.06
CA PRO A 103 12.43 -8.52 5.19
C PRO A 103 12.74 -7.24 5.98
N TRP A 104 13.38 -6.26 5.35
CA TRP A 104 13.72 -5.00 6.03
C TRP A 104 12.54 -4.07 6.22
N GLY A 105 11.38 -4.33 5.61
CA GLY A 105 10.15 -3.57 5.84
C GLY A 105 9.65 -2.82 4.60
N THR A 106 8.53 -2.10 4.75
CA THR A 106 7.86 -1.40 3.65
C THR A 106 8.63 -0.18 3.14
N GLY A 107 9.43 0.47 3.99
CA GLY A 107 10.32 1.56 3.56
C GLY A 107 11.37 1.07 2.56
N GLN A 108 11.99 -0.08 2.83
CA GLN A 108 12.92 -0.71 1.88
C GLN A 108 12.16 -1.16 0.61
N ALA A 109 10.95 -1.70 0.75
CA ALA A 109 10.15 -2.14 -0.39
C ALA A 109 9.91 -0.99 -1.39
N VAL A 110 9.63 0.23 -0.92
CA VAL A 110 9.50 1.39 -1.80
C VAL A 110 10.85 1.88 -2.31
N LEU A 111 11.90 1.84 -1.48
CA LEU A 111 13.25 2.26 -1.86
C LEU A 111 13.79 1.50 -3.09
N VAL A 112 13.50 0.20 -3.22
CA VAL A 112 13.96 -0.58 -4.39
C VAL A 112 13.40 -0.10 -5.73
N CYS A 113 12.42 0.79 -5.72
CA CYS A 113 11.88 1.44 -6.91
C CYS A 113 12.71 2.65 -7.38
N LYS A 114 13.79 3.05 -6.68
CA LYS A 114 14.60 4.26 -6.97
C LYS A 114 15.01 4.41 -8.43
N ASP A 115 15.40 3.33 -9.09
CA ASP A 115 15.84 3.36 -10.48
C ASP A 115 14.69 3.19 -11.50
N ILE A 116 13.51 2.81 -11.02
CA ILE A 116 12.33 2.50 -11.85
C ILE A 116 11.37 3.69 -11.88
N ILE A 117 11.08 4.30 -10.74
CA ILE A 117 10.10 5.37 -10.59
C ILE A 117 10.77 6.73 -10.78
N LYS A 118 10.30 7.50 -11.75
CA LYS A 118 10.78 8.86 -12.09
C LYS A 118 9.65 9.89 -12.11
N GLU A 119 8.45 9.48 -11.71
CA GLU A 119 7.22 10.24 -11.70
C GLU A 119 6.53 10.12 -10.33
N PRO A 120 5.62 11.05 -9.96
CA PRO A 120 4.79 10.90 -8.77
C PRO A 120 4.02 9.59 -8.79
N PHE A 121 3.80 9.00 -7.63
CA PHE A 121 3.29 7.64 -7.55
C PHE A 121 2.45 7.41 -6.31
N VAL A 122 1.52 6.47 -6.41
CA VAL A 122 0.80 5.94 -5.25
C VAL A 122 1.41 4.59 -4.86
N VAL A 123 1.61 4.38 -3.56
CA VAL A 123 2.01 3.09 -2.99
C VAL A 123 0.81 2.46 -2.31
N ILE A 124 0.57 1.17 -2.57
CA ILE A 124 -0.49 0.38 -1.92
C ILE A 124 -0.01 -1.00 -1.49
N ASN A 125 -0.76 -1.64 -0.58
CA ASN A 125 -0.62 -3.06 -0.28
C ASN A 125 -1.19 -3.92 -1.43
N ALA A 126 -0.77 -5.19 -1.48
CA ALA A 126 -1.17 -6.15 -2.51
C ALA A 126 -2.50 -6.89 -2.22
N ASP A 127 -2.89 -6.95 -0.96
CA ASP A 127 -3.97 -7.79 -0.41
C ASP A 127 -5.20 -7.00 0.08
N ASP A 128 -5.22 -5.69 -0.19
CA ASP A 128 -6.24 -4.75 0.28
C ASP A 128 -7.06 -4.18 -0.89
N TYR A 129 -8.39 -4.13 -0.73
CA TYR A 129 -9.27 -3.37 -1.60
C TYR A 129 -9.49 -1.97 -1.03
N TYR A 130 -9.18 -0.95 -1.83
CA TYR A 130 -9.22 0.46 -1.44
C TYR A 130 -10.47 1.21 -1.93
N GLY A 131 -11.06 0.79 -3.05
CA GLY A 131 -12.15 1.50 -3.72
C GLY A 131 -11.67 2.61 -4.66
N LYS A 132 -12.57 3.01 -5.57
CA LYS A 132 -12.27 3.90 -6.71
C LYS A 132 -11.95 5.33 -6.30
N GLU A 133 -12.68 5.87 -5.33
CA GLU A 133 -12.58 7.28 -4.93
C GLU A 133 -11.18 7.59 -4.38
N ALA A 134 -10.59 6.66 -3.62
CA ALA A 134 -9.23 6.81 -3.09
C ALA A 134 -8.18 6.98 -4.22
N PHE A 135 -8.27 6.19 -5.28
CA PHE A 135 -7.36 6.31 -6.44
C PHE A 135 -7.55 7.63 -7.18
N VAL A 136 -8.81 8.04 -7.40
CA VAL A 136 -9.13 9.32 -8.07
C VAL A 136 -8.56 10.50 -7.27
N LYS A 137 -8.83 10.56 -5.97
CA LYS A 137 -8.38 11.66 -5.10
C LYS A 137 -6.86 11.78 -5.05
N ILE A 138 -6.15 10.66 -4.89
CA ILE A 138 -4.68 10.69 -4.89
C ILE A 138 -4.16 11.08 -6.28
N HIS A 139 -4.74 10.55 -7.35
CA HIS A 139 -4.30 10.87 -8.71
C HIS A 139 -4.46 12.38 -9.00
N GLU A 140 -5.63 12.95 -8.70
CA GLU A 140 -5.90 14.38 -8.83
C GLU A 140 -4.89 15.22 -8.04
N PHE A 141 -4.65 14.87 -6.77
CA PHE A 141 -3.65 15.56 -5.95
C PHE A 141 -2.25 15.49 -6.57
N LEU A 142 -1.80 14.30 -6.99
CA LEU A 142 -0.46 14.14 -7.57
C LEU A 142 -0.32 14.94 -8.87
N VAL A 143 -1.36 15.01 -9.70
CA VAL A 143 -1.33 15.76 -10.97
C VAL A 143 -1.38 17.27 -10.75
N GLU A 144 -2.18 17.75 -9.79
CA GLU A 144 -2.40 19.18 -9.57
C GLU A 144 -1.33 19.83 -8.68
N ASN A 145 -0.80 19.09 -7.70
CA ASN A 145 0.09 19.65 -6.67
C ASN A 145 1.57 19.40 -6.93
N TYR A 146 1.93 18.35 -7.69
CA TYR A 146 3.34 18.02 -7.87
C TYR A 146 4.08 19.00 -8.77
N THR A 147 5.15 19.56 -8.22
CA THR A 147 6.26 20.18 -8.94
C THR A 147 7.55 19.78 -8.20
N PRO A 148 8.74 19.81 -8.84
CA PRO A 148 10.00 19.54 -8.15
C PRO A 148 10.20 20.41 -6.90
N GLU A 149 9.75 21.68 -6.94
CA GLU A 149 9.80 22.62 -5.83
C GLU A 149 8.87 22.24 -4.67
N LYS A 150 7.76 21.55 -4.97
CA LYS A 150 6.77 21.03 -4.02
C LYS A 150 6.90 19.52 -3.79
N SER A 151 8.05 18.94 -4.11
CA SER A 151 8.29 17.50 -4.01
C SER A 151 8.14 16.91 -2.60
N LYS A 152 8.06 17.77 -1.58
CA LYS A 152 7.86 17.42 -0.16
C LYS A 152 6.40 17.55 0.30
N GLU A 153 5.50 18.00 -0.58
CA GLU A 153 4.05 17.98 -0.36
C GLU A 153 3.52 16.61 -0.83
N LEU A 154 3.23 15.74 0.14
CA LEU A 154 2.75 14.39 -0.07
C LEU A 154 1.24 14.30 0.24
N CYS A 155 0.63 13.15 -0.05
CA CYS A 155 -0.73 12.87 0.40
C CYS A 155 -0.92 11.43 0.84
N MET A 156 -2.04 11.16 1.51
CA MET A 156 -2.50 9.82 1.81
C MET A 156 -4.02 9.71 1.67
N ALA A 157 -4.53 8.53 1.36
CA ALA A 157 -5.96 8.27 1.48
C ALA A 157 -6.29 8.05 2.96
N GLY A 158 -7.17 8.90 3.51
CA GLY A 158 -7.71 8.77 4.85
C GLY A 158 -9.05 8.06 4.84
N PHE A 159 -9.11 6.86 5.40
CA PHE A 159 -10.35 6.09 5.47
C PHE A 159 -11.10 6.38 6.77
N ILE A 160 -12.42 6.23 6.77
CA ILE A 160 -13.21 6.29 8.00
C ILE A 160 -13.11 4.96 8.74
N LEU A 161 -12.68 4.96 10.01
CA LEU A 161 -12.45 3.74 10.80
C LEU A 161 -13.61 2.75 10.69
N GLY A 162 -14.85 3.22 10.85
CA GLY A 162 -16.06 2.40 10.79
C GLY A 162 -16.24 1.62 9.49
N ASN A 163 -15.68 2.11 8.39
CA ASN A 163 -15.70 1.45 7.08
C ASN A 163 -14.57 0.42 6.90
N THR A 164 -13.67 0.28 7.89
CA THR A 164 -12.49 -0.60 7.83
C THR A 164 -12.51 -1.71 8.89
N LEU A 165 -13.52 -1.76 9.76
CA LEU A 165 -13.63 -2.75 10.82
C LEU A 165 -14.03 -4.13 10.26
N SER A 166 -13.56 -5.20 10.89
CA SER A 166 -14.00 -6.57 10.61
C SER A 166 -15.10 -7.00 11.58
N ASP A 167 -16.09 -7.74 11.08
CA ASP A 167 -17.09 -8.42 11.92
C ASP A 167 -16.55 -9.75 12.52
N ASN A 168 -15.42 -10.25 11.99
CA ASN A 168 -14.87 -11.57 12.35
C ASN A 168 -13.70 -11.52 13.34
N GLY A 169 -13.23 -10.33 13.72
CA GLY A 169 -12.08 -10.21 14.60
C GLY A 169 -11.65 -8.77 14.87
N THR A 170 -10.43 -8.64 15.41
CA THR A 170 -9.83 -7.34 15.67
C THR A 170 -8.94 -6.92 14.51
N VAL A 171 -8.74 -5.61 14.35
CA VAL A 171 -7.90 -5.04 13.30
C VAL A 171 -6.84 -4.12 13.90
N THR A 172 -5.77 -3.89 13.16
CA THR A 172 -4.75 -2.89 13.48
C THR A 172 -4.85 -1.75 12.47
N ARG A 173 -4.88 -0.50 12.94
CA ARG A 173 -5.00 0.71 12.09
C ARG A 173 -4.12 1.83 12.62
N GLY A 174 -3.54 2.62 11.71
CA GLY A 174 -2.92 3.89 12.07
C GLY A 174 -3.97 4.98 12.21
N ILE A 175 -4.39 5.31 13.43
CA ILE A 175 -5.33 6.39 13.68
C ILE A 175 -4.63 7.72 13.36
N CYS A 176 -5.25 8.52 12.50
CA CYS A 176 -4.70 9.77 12.00
C CYS A 176 -5.25 10.97 12.78
N ALA A 177 -4.38 11.89 13.16
CA ALA A 177 -4.75 13.22 13.63
C ALA A 177 -4.45 14.25 12.54
N VAL A 178 -5.40 15.12 12.24
CA VAL A 178 -5.26 16.17 11.21
C VAL A 178 -5.49 17.56 11.80
N ASP A 179 -4.86 18.57 11.18
CA ASP A 179 -5.12 19.97 11.47
C ASP A 179 -6.37 20.51 10.74
N GLU A 180 -6.66 21.80 10.92
CA GLU A 180 -7.78 22.50 10.27
C GLU A 180 -7.72 22.58 8.74
N ASN A 181 -6.59 22.22 8.14
CA ASN A 181 -6.35 22.24 6.70
C ASN A 181 -6.21 20.82 6.11
N ASP A 182 -6.62 19.79 6.86
CA ASP A 182 -6.52 18.37 6.52
C ASP A 182 -5.07 17.87 6.36
N TYR A 183 -4.10 18.51 7.02
CA TYR A 183 -2.73 18.00 7.05
C TYR A 183 -2.51 17.09 8.26
N LEU A 184 -1.84 15.97 8.00
CA LEU A 184 -1.50 14.97 9.00
C LEU A 184 -0.52 15.57 10.02
N THR A 185 -0.88 15.46 11.30
CA THR A 185 -0.07 15.91 12.43
C THR A 185 0.51 14.76 13.24
N ASP A 186 -0.18 13.62 13.27
CA ASP A 186 0.27 12.41 13.95
C ASP A 186 -0.41 11.16 13.37
N VAL A 187 0.28 10.02 13.43
CA VAL A 187 -0.28 8.69 13.11
C VAL A 187 0.05 7.74 14.25
N VAL A 188 -0.99 7.22 14.91
CA VAL A 188 -0.84 6.32 16.04
C VAL A 188 -1.30 4.92 15.67
N GLU A 189 -0.34 4.00 15.55
CA GLU A 189 -0.63 2.59 15.30
C GLU A 189 -1.39 1.99 16.48
N THR A 190 -2.65 1.64 16.24
CA THR A 190 -3.58 1.16 17.25
C THR A 190 -3.96 -0.28 16.95
N TYR A 191 -3.59 -1.18 17.86
CA TYR A 191 -3.75 -2.62 17.72
C TYR A 191 -5.08 -3.11 18.32
N GLU A 192 -5.52 -4.28 17.88
CA GLU A 192 -6.67 -4.99 18.46
C GLU A 192 -7.97 -4.15 18.52
N ILE A 193 -8.21 -3.31 17.53
CA ILE A 193 -9.45 -2.54 17.40
C ILE A 193 -10.58 -3.52 17.09
N LYS A 194 -11.56 -3.62 17.98
CA LYS A 194 -12.77 -4.42 17.79
C LYS A 194 -13.96 -3.52 17.52
N LYS A 195 -14.85 -3.97 16.64
CA LYS A 195 -16.19 -3.39 16.48
C LYS A 195 -17.04 -3.74 17.70
N THR A 196 -17.74 -2.76 18.26
CA THR A 196 -18.70 -2.95 19.36
C THR A 196 -20.10 -2.61 18.90
N SER A 197 -21.12 -2.86 19.72
CA SER A 197 -22.51 -2.50 19.39
C SER A 197 -22.74 -1.00 19.28
N ASP A 198 -21.84 -0.18 19.85
CA ASP A 198 -21.94 1.27 19.95
C ASP A 198 -20.73 2.03 19.36
N GLY A 199 -19.82 1.34 18.67
CA GLY A 199 -18.66 1.95 18.04
C GLY A 199 -17.47 1.00 17.83
N ALA A 200 -16.28 1.46 18.25
CA ALA A 200 -15.06 0.68 18.24
C ALA A 200 -14.31 0.82 19.57
N GLU A 201 -13.52 -0.18 19.94
CA GLU A 201 -12.68 -0.16 21.15
C GLU A 201 -11.33 -0.80 20.87
N SER A 202 -10.26 -0.27 21.48
CA SER A 202 -8.95 -0.92 21.57
C SER A 202 -8.47 -0.87 23.01
N GLN A 203 -8.03 -2.02 23.54
CA GLN A 203 -7.45 -2.14 24.89
C GLN A 203 -8.31 -1.49 26.01
N GLY A 204 -9.64 -1.56 25.90
CA GLY A 204 -10.55 -0.95 26.87
C GLY A 204 -10.90 0.51 26.63
N ASN A 205 -10.27 1.17 25.64
CA ASN A 205 -10.54 2.56 25.27
C ASN A 205 -11.47 2.62 24.06
N ARG A 206 -12.52 3.43 24.15
CA ARG A 206 -13.42 3.71 23.02
C ARG A 206 -12.69 4.52 21.96
N ILE A 207 -12.88 4.16 20.70
CA ILE A 207 -12.38 4.88 19.53
C ILE A 207 -13.59 5.40 18.74
N ASP A 208 -13.48 6.63 18.26
CA ASP A 208 -14.48 7.20 17.36
C ASP A 208 -14.47 6.46 16.03
N VAL A 209 -15.61 5.93 15.61
CA VAL A 209 -15.77 5.25 14.32
C VAL A 209 -15.63 6.20 13.13
N ASN A 210 -15.78 7.50 13.36
CA ASN A 210 -15.55 8.53 12.35
C ASN A 210 -14.08 9.00 12.30
N ALA A 211 -13.20 8.46 13.16
CA ALA A 211 -11.79 8.80 13.10
C ALA A 211 -11.18 8.39 11.76
N HIS A 212 -10.29 9.22 11.24
CA HIS A 212 -9.51 8.88 10.06
C HIS A 212 -8.45 7.83 10.38
N VAL A 213 -8.26 6.90 9.45
CA VAL A 213 -7.24 5.85 9.56
C VAL A 213 -6.43 5.71 8.28
N SER A 214 -5.14 5.40 8.45
CA SER A 214 -4.25 5.01 7.36
C SER A 214 -4.42 3.53 7.05
N MET A 215 -4.65 3.24 5.76
CA MET A 215 -4.63 1.89 5.19
C MET A 215 -3.37 1.64 4.34
N ASN A 216 -2.30 2.40 4.62
CA ASN A 216 -1.02 2.33 3.91
C ASN A 216 -1.11 2.65 2.40
N MET A 217 -1.97 3.60 2.04
CA MET A 217 -2.11 4.14 0.68
C MET A 217 -1.59 5.59 0.63
N TRP A 218 -0.41 5.76 0.04
CA TRP A 218 0.35 7.01 0.10
C TRP A 218 0.66 7.53 -1.30
N GLY A 219 0.38 8.81 -1.55
CA GLY A 219 0.84 9.54 -2.72
C GLY A 219 2.19 10.19 -2.44
N LEU A 220 3.21 9.75 -3.17
CA LEU A 220 4.62 10.07 -2.98
C LEU A 220 5.24 10.65 -4.25
N THR A 221 6.43 11.21 -4.10
CA THR A 221 7.19 11.87 -5.18
C THR A 221 8.51 11.15 -5.44
N PRO A 222 9.09 11.27 -6.65
CA PRO A 222 10.41 10.69 -6.95
C PRO A 222 11.49 11.10 -5.95
N GLU A 223 11.47 12.35 -5.50
CA GLU A 223 12.42 12.90 -4.53
C GLU A 223 12.27 12.25 -3.15
N PHE A 224 11.06 11.84 -2.77
CA PHE A 224 10.82 11.12 -1.52
C PHE A 224 11.61 9.79 -1.46
N VAL A 225 11.86 9.15 -2.61
CA VAL A 225 12.70 7.94 -2.66
C VAL A 225 14.14 8.23 -2.24
N GLY A 226 14.64 9.44 -2.47
CA GLY A 226 15.94 9.89 -1.95
C GLY A 226 15.93 10.00 -0.42
N LEU A 227 14.85 10.53 0.17
CA LEU A 227 14.70 10.55 1.63
C LEU A 227 14.67 9.13 2.20
N LEU A 228 13.98 8.18 1.55
CA LEU A 228 13.99 6.78 1.98
C LEU A 228 15.41 6.18 2.01
N GLU A 229 16.28 6.56 1.08
CA GLU A 229 17.67 6.10 1.06
C GLU A 229 18.45 6.63 2.28
N GLU A 230 18.33 7.92 2.56
CA GLU A 230 18.93 8.57 3.73
C GLU A 230 18.42 7.92 5.03
N GLY A 231 17.11 7.77 5.15
CA GLY A 231 16.46 7.13 6.30
C GLY A 231 16.85 5.67 6.49
N PHE A 232 17.13 4.94 5.41
CA PHE A 232 17.57 3.55 5.50
C PHE A 232 19.00 3.44 6.05
N VAL A 233 19.88 4.40 5.73
CA VAL A 233 21.21 4.51 6.36
C VAL A 233 21.06 4.79 7.86
N GLU A 234 20.26 5.80 8.24
CA GLU A 234 20.00 6.15 9.64
C GLU A 234 19.42 4.96 10.43
N PHE A 235 18.51 4.20 9.81
CA PHE A 235 17.94 2.99 10.40
C PHE A 235 19.04 1.97 10.78
N PHE A 236 20.00 1.72 9.90
CA PHE A 236 21.11 0.81 10.20
C PHE A 236 22.03 1.33 11.30
N GLU A 237 22.28 2.63 11.34
CA GLU A 237 23.05 3.25 12.43
C GLU A 237 22.35 3.08 13.78
N ASN A 238 21.02 3.19 13.82
CA ASN A 238 20.21 3.10 15.03
C ASN A 238 20.04 1.67 15.58
N ILE A 239 20.11 0.65 14.73
CA ILE A 239 20.00 -0.75 15.18
C ILE A 239 21.37 -1.40 15.47
N LYS A 240 22.47 -0.76 15.05
CA LYS A 240 23.81 -1.33 15.14
C LYS A 240 24.18 -1.70 16.57
N GLY A 241 24.60 -2.95 16.77
CA GLY A 241 24.98 -3.50 18.08
C GLY A 241 23.81 -4.03 18.90
N ASP A 242 22.57 -3.95 18.41
CA ASP A 242 21.40 -4.58 19.00
C ASP A 242 20.99 -5.79 18.13
N GLU A 243 21.44 -6.99 18.52
CA GLU A 243 21.21 -8.22 17.75
C GLU A 243 19.71 -8.48 17.49
N ALA A 244 18.83 -8.11 18.44
CA ALA A 244 17.40 -8.31 18.27
C ALA A 244 16.85 -7.41 17.15
N LYS A 245 17.26 -6.15 17.10
CA LYS A 245 16.86 -5.20 16.04
C LYS A 245 17.55 -5.50 14.71
N GLU A 246 18.81 -5.90 14.72
CA GLU A 246 19.52 -6.33 13.51
C GLU A 246 18.84 -7.54 12.84
N LEU A 247 18.26 -8.46 13.63
CA LEU A 247 17.58 -9.65 13.10
C LEU A 247 16.09 -9.43 12.78
N LYS A 248 15.39 -8.54 13.50
CA LYS A 248 13.92 -8.42 13.43
C LYS A 248 13.36 -7.02 13.21
N GLY A 249 14.19 -5.98 13.35
CA GLY A 249 13.81 -4.59 13.15
C GLY A 249 13.38 -4.33 11.72
N GLU A 250 12.40 -3.46 11.53
CA GLU A 250 11.80 -3.13 10.24
C GLU A 250 11.85 -1.63 10.02
N TYR A 251 12.35 -1.23 8.86
CA TYR A 251 12.24 0.09 8.28
C TYR A 251 10.87 0.21 7.60
N LEU A 252 9.90 0.76 8.34
CA LEU A 252 8.50 0.87 7.92
C LEU A 252 8.22 2.26 7.33
N LEU A 253 7.57 2.28 6.17
CA LEU A 253 7.21 3.50 5.45
C LEU A 253 6.39 4.48 6.31
N PRO A 254 5.30 4.07 7.00
CA PRO A 254 4.52 4.99 7.83
C PRO A 254 5.32 5.62 8.98
N ILE A 255 6.20 4.83 9.62
CA ILE A 255 7.05 5.32 10.73
C ILE A 255 8.02 6.37 10.20
N TYR A 256 8.67 6.12 9.07
CA TYR A 256 9.61 7.08 8.51
C TYR A 256 8.92 8.36 8.01
N ILE A 257 7.73 8.26 7.42
CA ILE A 257 6.92 9.45 7.06
C ILE A 257 6.57 10.26 8.32
N ASP A 258 6.15 9.61 9.40
CA ASP A 258 5.86 10.27 10.68
C ASP A 258 7.09 10.98 11.27
N GLU A 259 8.27 10.35 11.21
CA GLU A 259 9.53 10.99 11.61
C GLU A 259 9.83 12.24 10.78
N LEU A 260 9.62 12.20 9.46
CA LEU A 260 9.83 13.34 8.57
C LEU A 260 8.80 14.45 8.79
N LEU A 261 7.54 14.10 9.06
CA LEU A 261 6.47 15.03 9.44
C LEU A 261 6.87 15.78 10.72
N LYS A 262 7.29 15.06 11.75
CA LYS A 262 7.72 15.63 13.05
C LYS A 262 8.97 16.50 12.93
N LYS A 263 9.85 16.22 11.96
CA LYS A 263 11.01 17.07 11.62
C LYS A 263 10.64 18.28 10.76
N GLY A 264 9.41 18.38 10.26
CA GLY A 264 8.97 19.43 9.33
C GLY A 264 9.60 19.32 7.94
N THR A 265 10.11 18.13 7.58
CA THR A 265 10.80 17.88 6.30
C THR A 265 9.80 17.66 5.16
N VAL A 266 8.64 17.08 5.46
CA VAL A 266 7.54 16.83 4.52
C VAL A 266 6.23 17.31 5.13
N SER A 267 5.22 17.54 4.29
CA SER A 267 3.83 17.68 4.69
C SER A 267 3.02 16.57 4.02
N VAL A 268 2.00 16.05 4.71
CA VAL A 268 1.10 15.04 4.16
C VAL A 268 -0.32 15.55 4.26
N ARG A 269 -0.98 15.73 3.12
CA ARG A 269 -2.42 16.01 3.10
C ARG A 269 -3.21 14.71 3.21
N LEU A 270 -4.14 14.65 4.15
CA LEU A 270 -5.10 13.56 4.25
C LEU A 270 -6.25 13.81 3.28
N LEU A 271 -6.44 12.88 2.35
CA LEU A 271 -7.54 12.90 1.40
C LEU A 271 -8.61 11.92 1.90
N GLU A 272 -9.59 12.44 2.63
CA GLU A 272 -10.67 11.61 3.17
C GLU A 272 -11.39 10.88 2.03
N THR A 273 -11.66 9.60 2.20
CA THR A 273 -12.52 8.81 1.29
C THR A 273 -13.64 8.12 2.06
N GLN A 274 -14.79 8.03 1.40
CA GLN A 274 -15.98 7.33 1.88
C GLN A 274 -16.01 5.89 1.36
N ASP A 275 -14.99 5.45 0.62
CA ASP A 275 -14.85 4.07 0.19
C ASP A 275 -14.82 3.11 1.38
N LYS A 276 -15.32 1.89 1.11
CA LYS A 276 -15.20 0.79 2.04
C LYS A 276 -13.92 0.03 1.76
N TRP A 277 -13.05 0.00 2.75
CA TRP A 277 -11.89 -0.86 2.74
C TRP A 277 -12.30 -2.26 3.17
N PHE A 278 -11.87 -3.26 2.42
CA PHE A 278 -11.92 -4.64 2.88
C PHE A 278 -10.73 -5.41 2.34
N GLY A 279 -10.27 -6.39 3.12
CA GLY A 279 -9.16 -7.24 2.78
C GLY A 279 -9.37 -8.60 3.42
N VAL A 280 -8.65 -9.61 2.95
CA VAL A 280 -8.69 -10.95 3.57
C VAL A 280 -7.76 -10.93 4.77
N THR A 281 -8.25 -10.46 5.93
CA THR A 281 -7.47 -10.47 7.18
C THR A 281 -7.45 -11.87 7.77
N TYR A 282 -8.60 -12.54 7.72
CA TYR A 282 -8.81 -13.92 8.13
C TYR A 282 -9.27 -14.76 6.94
N LYS A 283 -8.96 -16.07 6.94
CA LYS A 283 -9.42 -16.98 5.87
C LYS A 283 -10.95 -17.01 5.79
N GLU A 284 -11.60 -16.79 6.93
CA GLU A 284 -13.04 -16.71 7.13
C GLU A 284 -13.67 -15.46 6.49
N ASP A 285 -12.89 -14.42 6.18
CA ASP A 285 -13.40 -13.20 5.53
C ASP A 285 -13.69 -13.42 4.04
N LYS A 286 -13.12 -14.46 3.41
CA LYS A 286 -13.20 -14.67 1.97
C LYS A 286 -14.63 -14.67 1.42
N PRO A 287 -15.61 -15.42 1.97
CA PRO A 287 -16.96 -15.43 1.42
C PRO A 287 -17.59 -14.02 1.41
N VAL A 288 -17.31 -13.22 2.45
CA VAL A 288 -17.79 -11.83 2.56
C VAL A 288 -17.12 -10.95 1.51
N VAL A 289 -15.82 -11.12 1.26
CA VAL A 289 -15.09 -10.39 0.21
C VAL A 289 -15.64 -10.73 -1.18
N VAL A 290 -15.86 -12.01 -1.49
CA VAL A 290 -16.46 -12.44 -2.76
C VAL A 290 -17.86 -11.86 -2.94
N GLU A 291 -18.70 -11.89 -1.89
CA GLU A 291 -20.04 -11.30 -1.92
C GLU A 291 -19.98 -9.78 -2.12
N SER A 292 -19.00 -9.11 -1.51
CA SER A 292 -18.78 -7.67 -1.67
C SER A 292 -18.44 -7.31 -3.12
N PHE A 293 -17.55 -8.05 -3.79
CA PHE A 293 -17.27 -7.85 -5.22
C PHE A 293 -18.47 -8.19 -6.11
N ALA A 294 -19.20 -9.26 -5.81
CA ALA A 294 -20.42 -9.59 -6.54
C ALA A 294 -21.45 -8.47 -6.46
N LYS A 295 -21.58 -7.83 -5.28
CA LYS A 295 -22.42 -6.66 -5.08
C LYS A 295 -21.91 -5.45 -5.86
N LEU A 296 -20.61 -5.16 -5.84
CA LEU A 296 -20.04 -4.03 -6.60
C LEU A 296 -20.29 -4.19 -8.11
N ILE A 297 -20.21 -5.41 -8.64
CA ILE A 297 -20.58 -5.71 -10.03
C ILE A 297 -22.08 -5.53 -10.26
N ALA A 298 -22.94 -6.02 -9.36
CA ALA A 298 -24.39 -5.89 -9.48
C ALA A 298 -24.88 -4.43 -9.40
N ASP A 299 -24.20 -3.61 -8.60
CA ASP A 299 -24.44 -2.17 -8.45
C ASP A 299 -23.83 -1.36 -9.61
N GLY A 300 -23.13 -2.02 -10.55
CA GLY A 300 -22.57 -1.40 -11.76
C GLY A 300 -21.26 -0.65 -11.54
N VAL A 301 -20.60 -0.83 -10.39
CA VAL A 301 -19.29 -0.23 -10.09
C VAL A 301 -18.20 -0.85 -10.96
N TYR A 302 -18.29 -2.16 -11.21
CA TYR A 302 -17.40 -2.90 -12.10
C TYR A 302 -18.16 -3.65 -13.17
N GLN A 303 -17.55 -3.77 -14.34
CA GLN A 303 -18.00 -4.71 -15.36
C GLN A 303 -17.71 -6.16 -14.93
N LYS A 304 -18.48 -7.11 -15.48
CA LYS A 304 -18.20 -8.53 -15.28
C LYS A 304 -16.85 -8.94 -15.84
N ASP A 305 -16.49 -8.37 -16.98
CA ASP A 305 -15.14 -8.42 -17.53
C ASP A 305 -14.43 -7.16 -17.05
N LEU A 306 -13.59 -7.30 -16.02
CA LEU A 306 -13.12 -6.18 -15.19
C LEU A 306 -12.48 -5.06 -16.00
N PHE A 307 -11.75 -5.37 -17.07
CA PHE A 307 -10.99 -4.38 -17.84
C PHE A 307 -11.68 -3.94 -19.14
N ALA A 308 -12.91 -4.41 -19.42
CA ALA A 308 -13.58 -4.21 -20.71
C ALA A 308 -14.04 -2.76 -20.98
N ASP A 309 -14.17 -1.95 -19.94
CA ASP A 309 -14.54 -0.53 -20.00
C ASP A 309 -13.33 0.41 -20.14
N LEU A 310 -12.11 -0.08 -19.91
CA LEU A 310 -10.89 0.68 -20.11
C LEU A 310 -10.53 0.78 -21.60
N LYS A 311 -10.06 1.95 -22.04
CA LYS A 311 -9.64 2.22 -23.42
C LYS A 311 -8.35 3.02 -23.42
N ALA A 312 -7.50 2.75 -24.42
CA ALA A 312 -6.30 3.51 -24.72
C ALA A 312 -6.60 4.93 -25.24
#